data_AF-A0A2E5Y4Q8-F1
#
_entry.id   AF-A0A2E5Y4Q8-F1
#
_cell.length_a   1.000
_cell.length_b   1.000
_cell.length_c   1.000
_cell.angle_alpha   90.00
_cell.angle_beta   90.00
_cell.angle_gamma   90.00
#
_symmetry.space_group_name_H-M   'P 1'
#
loop_
_entity.id
_entity.type
_entity.pdbx_description
1 polymer ?
#
loop_
_entity_poly.entity_id
_entity_poly.type
_entity_poly.pdbx_seq_one_letter_code
_entity_poly.pdbx_strand_id
1 'polypeptide(L)'
;MKLLLCTISRNNKKRLKSWYNQLDALTDLLLQEHDIEISVYENDSTDGTKEGLKTYVERLAKKCKATLTSTDLGTEHLVGKEGARVTNIANARNACIEQASSLSEFDKIVFIETDVLYKPQQAMDIIHHESDIVSGYTTNAMGQFYDAWATRKTSEETWWNHGIPSEKTDVWSTFNGICVYSAKAFQEGARFSGVNPRTDEIDCDTTVICEVFRAMGYANIIMLPINIRHPPTSLKERLYSYKQRLLRRV
;
A
#
# COMPACT_ATOMS: atom_id res chain seq x y z
N MET A 1 -12.36 -11.38 -12.16
CA MET A 1 -11.94 -11.48 -10.75
C MET A 1 -12.79 -10.56 -9.91
N LYS A 2 -12.93 -10.85 -8.63
CA LYS A 2 -13.43 -9.91 -7.63
C LYS A 2 -12.26 -9.38 -6.79
N LEU A 3 -12.13 -8.06 -6.73
CA LEU A 3 -10.99 -7.37 -6.14
C LEU A 3 -11.42 -6.56 -4.92
N LEU A 4 -10.63 -6.62 -3.85
CA LEU A 4 -10.76 -5.70 -2.72
C LEU A 4 -9.63 -4.67 -2.78
N LEU A 5 -9.97 -3.39 -2.98
CA LEU A 5 -9.01 -2.28 -2.93
C LEU A 5 -9.02 -1.65 -1.54
N CYS A 6 -7.95 -1.85 -0.78
CA CYS A 6 -7.76 -1.35 0.57
C CYS A 6 -6.93 -0.06 0.60
N THR A 7 -7.31 0.87 1.46
CA THR A 7 -6.55 2.08 1.76
C THR A 7 -6.63 2.37 3.25
N ILE A 8 -5.47 2.54 3.89
CA ILE A 8 -5.39 3.14 5.23
C ILE A 8 -4.89 4.57 5.12
N SER A 9 -5.34 5.45 6.00
CA SER A 9 -4.93 6.85 6.00
C SER A 9 -4.95 7.44 7.40
N ARG A 10 -3.98 8.30 7.69
CA ARG A 10 -3.93 9.11 8.91
C ARG A 10 -3.20 10.41 8.63
N ASN A 11 -3.80 11.55 8.97
CA ASN A 11 -3.22 12.88 8.81
C ASN A 11 -2.64 13.17 7.41
N ASN A 12 -3.39 12.83 6.35
CA ASN A 12 -2.93 12.93 4.97
C ASN A 12 -3.80 13.81 4.05
N LYS A 13 -4.47 14.83 4.60
CA LYS A 13 -5.41 15.70 3.86
C LYS A 13 -4.82 16.27 2.59
N LYS A 14 -3.54 16.65 2.63
CA LYS A 14 -2.82 17.30 1.52
C LYS A 14 -2.67 16.40 0.29
N ARG A 15 -2.76 15.07 0.44
CA ARG A 15 -2.57 14.12 -0.67
C ARG A 15 -3.87 13.51 -1.18
N LEU A 16 -4.96 13.59 -0.41
CA LEU A 16 -6.23 12.93 -0.73
C LEU A 16 -6.78 13.25 -2.11
N LYS A 17 -6.66 14.49 -2.61
CA LYS A 17 -7.12 14.84 -3.96
C LYS A 17 -6.36 14.04 -5.04
N SER A 18 -5.05 13.89 -4.89
CA SER A 18 -4.23 13.12 -5.83
C SER A 18 -4.53 11.63 -5.71
N TRP A 19 -4.63 11.11 -4.49
CA TRP A 19 -5.05 9.73 -4.25
C TRP A 19 -6.40 9.43 -4.91
N TYR A 20 -7.42 10.25 -4.66
CA TYR A 20 -8.75 10.09 -5.25
C TYR A 20 -8.70 10.08 -6.77
N ASN A 21 -8.04 11.05 -7.41
CA ASN A 21 -7.98 11.11 -8.87
C ASN A 21 -7.31 9.87 -9.48
N GLN A 22 -6.28 9.32 -8.83
CA GLN A 22 -5.60 8.12 -9.31
C GLN A 22 -6.44 6.85 -9.07
N LEU A 23 -7.05 6.74 -7.90
CA LEU A 23 -7.92 5.61 -7.55
C LEU A 23 -9.19 5.59 -8.39
N ASP A 24 -9.80 6.74 -8.64
CA ASP A 24 -10.99 6.88 -9.48
C ASP A 24 -10.72 6.43 -10.92
N ALA A 25 -9.60 6.88 -11.50
CA ALA A 25 -9.16 6.44 -12.83
C ALA A 25 -8.79 4.96 -12.87
N LEU A 26 -8.13 4.43 -11.83
CA LEU A 26 -7.84 3.00 -11.74
C LEU A 26 -9.11 2.16 -11.62
N THR A 27 -10.09 2.63 -10.84
CA THR A 27 -11.40 1.98 -10.68
C THR A 27 -12.13 1.91 -12.02
N ASP A 28 -12.11 2.99 -12.82
CA ASP A 28 -12.72 3.00 -14.16
C ASP A 28 -12.07 2.00 -15.12
N LEU A 29 -10.76 1.74 -14.99
CA LEU A 29 -10.07 0.73 -15.79
C LEU A 29 -10.45 -0.68 -15.33
N LEU A 30 -10.41 -0.94 -14.02
CA LEU A 30 -10.69 -2.26 -13.46
C LEU A 30 -12.16 -2.69 -13.65
N LEU A 31 -13.12 -1.76 -13.58
CA LEU A 31 -14.56 -2.05 -13.75
C LEU A 31 -14.93 -2.53 -15.16
N GLN A 32 -14.02 -2.42 -16.13
CA GLN A 32 -14.23 -2.95 -17.48
C GLN A 32 -14.19 -4.49 -17.49
N GLU A 33 -13.49 -5.10 -16.53
CA GLU A 33 -13.18 -6.54 -16.56
C GLU A 33 -13.42 -7.24 -15.22
N HIS A 34 -13.65 -6.50 -14.13
CA HIS A 34 -13.66 -7.02 -12.76
C HIS A 34 -14.81 -6.47 -11.91
N ASP A 35 -15.19 -7.26 -10.89
CA ASP A 35 -15.98 -6.77 -9.76
C ASP A 35 -15.03 -6.17 -8.71
N ILE A 36 -15.42 -5.05 -8.12
CA ILE A 36 -14.56 -4.27 -7.23
C ILE A 36 -15.32 -3.87 -5.98
N GLU A 37 -14.68 -4.05 -4.84
CA GLU A 37 -15.04 -3.41 -3.59
C GLU A 37 -13.89 -2.52 -3.11
N ILE A 38 -14.21 -1.33 -2.63
CA ILE A 38 -13.24 -0.40 -2.05
C ILE A 38 -13.46 -0.33 -0.54
N SER A 39 -12.39 -0.51 0.21
CA SER A 39 -12.38 -0.40 1.66
C SER A 39 -11.37 0.65 2.10
N VAL A 40 -11.83 1.66 2.82
CA VAL A 40 -10.99 2.75 3.34
C VAL A 40 -11.10 2.77 4.86
N TYR A 41 -9.97 2.76 5.53
CA TYR A 41 -9.90 2.86 6.98
C TYR A 41 -9.06 4.06 7.40
N GLU A 42 -9.57 4.81 8.36
CA GLU A 42 -8.93 6.00 8.91
C GLU A 42 -9.00 5.94 10.44
N ASN A 43 -7.93 6.37 11.09
CA ASN A 43 -7.96 6.58 12.52
C ASN A 43 -7.20 7.84 12.96
N ASP A 44 -7.75 8.51 13.97
CA ASP A 44 -7.09 9.57 14.75
C ASP A 44 -6.57 10.77 13.92
N SER A 45 -7.13 11.06 12.74
CA SER A 45 -6.72 12.24 11.98
C SER A 45 -7.32 13.54 12.53
N THR A 46 -6.52 14.61 12.50
CA THR A 46 -6.89 15.95 12.97
C THR A 46 -6.67 17.05 11.92
N ASP A 47 -6.20 16.69 10.72
CA ASP A 47 -5.82 17.63 9.65
C ASP A 47 -6.89 17.82 8.55
N GLY A 48 -8.11 17.35 8.79
CA GLY A 48 -9.20 17.35 7.81
C GLY A 48 -9.25 16.13 6.89
N THR A 49 -8.44 15.10 7.16
CA THR A 49 -8.44 13.82 6.41
C THR A 49 -9.80 13.15 6.44
N LYS A 50 -10.47 13.12 7.60
CA LYS A 50 -11.78 12.46 7.80
C LYS A 50 -12.82 12.96 6.79
N GLU A 51 -13.01 14.27 6.71
CA GLU A 51 -13.99 14.91 5.82
C GLU A 51 -13.60 14.73 4.35
N GLY A 52 -12.29 14.73 4.07
CA GLY A 52 -11.76 14.48 2.73
C GLY A 52 -12.08 13.07 2.25
N LEU A 53 -11.76 12.05 3.07
CA LEU A 53 -12.03 10.66 2.75
C LEU A 53 -13.53 10.41 2.59
N LYS A 54 -14.36 10.95 3.51
CA LYS A 54 -15.82 10.84 3.39
C LYS A 54 -16.31 11.33 2.03
N THR A 55 -15.88 12.54 1.64
CA THR A 55 -16.27 13.14 0.34
C THR A 55 -15.85 12.27 -0.85
N TYR A 56 -14.62 11.72 -0.83
CA TYR A 56 -14.09 10.95 -1.95
C TYR A 56 -14.65 9.53 -2.01
N VAL A 57 -14.86 8.88 -0.87
CA VAL A 57 -15.47 7.55 -0.80
C VAL A 57 -16.94 7.61 -1.23
N GLU A 58 -17.69 8.64 -0.85
CA GLU A 58 -19.06 8.86 -1.36
C GLU A 58 -19.12 9.03 -2.89
N ARG A 59 -18.05 9.54 -3.51
CA ARG A 59 -17.95 9.61 -4.98
C ARG A 59 -17.65 8.25 -5.60
N LEU A 60 -16.71 7.50 -5.02
CA LEU A 60 -16.36 6.14 -5.45
C LEU A 60 -17.56 5.19 -5.29
N ALA A 61 -18.36 5.36 -4.24
CA ALA A 61 -19.57 4.59 -3.95
C ALA A 61 -20.65 4.69 -5.04
N LYS A 62 -20.54 5.67 -5.96
CA LYS A 62 -21.42 5.78 -7.12
C LYS A 62 -21.09 4.78 -8.22
N LYS A 63 -19.89 4.18 -8.20
CA LYS A 63 -19.38 3.27 -9.23
C LYS A 63 -19.37 1.82 -8.77
N CYS A 64 -18.99 1.58 -7.51
CA CYS A 64 -18.88 0.24 -6.93
C CYS A 64 -19.16 0.30 -5.42
N LYS A 65 -19.21 -0.85 -4.74
CA LYS A 65 -19.33 -0.88 -3.28
C LYS A 65 -18.08 -0.22 -2.69
N ALA A 66 -18.27 0.80 -1.86
CA ALA A 66 -17.18 1.51 -1.21
C ALA A 66 -17.53 1.80 0.26
N THR A 67 -16.65 1.40 1.17
CA THR A 67 -16.83 1.52 2.62
C THR A 67 -15.75 2.43 3.19
N LEU A 68 -16.15 3.34 4.10
CA LEU A 68 -15.25 4.14 4.91
C LEU A 68 -15.55 3.89 6.38
N THR A 69 -14.53 3.48 7.13
CA THR A 69 -14.53 3.54 8.59
C THR A 69 -13.55 4.61 9.05
N SER A 70 -14.00 5.48 9.95
CA SER A 70 -13.20 6.53 10.59
C SER A 70 -13.40 6.43 12.10
N THR A 71 -12.32 6.22 12.85
CA THR A 71 -12.37 5.96 14.31
C THR A 71 -11.41 6.84 15.10
N ASP A 72 -11.81 7.19 16.33
CA ASP A 72 -10.97 7.87 17.31
C ASP A 72 -10.52 6.87 18.37
N LEU A 73 -9.33 6.29 18.17
CA LEU A 73 -8.72 5.30 19.06
C LEU A 73 -7.87 5.95 20.15
N GLY A 74 -7.52 7.24 20.00
CA GLY A 74 -6.67 7.96 20.93
C GLY A 74 -5.21 7.51 20.90
N THR A 75 -4.76 6.89 19.80
CA THR A 75 -3.37 6.45 19.66
C THR A 75 -2.45 7.62 19.35
N GLU A 76 -1.20 7.58 19.82
CA GLU A 76 -0.21 8.58 19.43
C GLU A 76 0.16 8.45 17.94
N HIS A 77 0.50 9.58 17.30
CA HIS A 77 1.00 9.59 15.93
C HIS A 77 2.51 9.42 15.94
N LEU A 78 2.95 8.16 15.85
CA LEU A 78 4.35 7.75 15.94
C LEU A 78 5.01 7.70 14.55
N VAL A 79 6.32 7.99 14.50
CA VAL A 79 7.14 8.02 13.27
C VAL A 79 8.35 7.08 13.43
N GLY A 80 8.79 6.42 12.36
CA GLY A 80 10.00 5.59 12.39
C GLY A 80 9.76 4.11 12.69
N LYS A 81 10.71 3.45 13.37
CA LYS A 81 10.72 1.99 13.62
C LYS A 81 10.16 1.59 14.99
N GLU A 82 9.23 2.36 15.52
CA GLU A 82 8.69 2.11 16.85
C GLU A 82 7.71 0.93 16.84
N GLY A 83 7.82 0.02 17.82
CA GLY A 83 6.95 -1.17 17.92
C GLY A 83 5.46 -0.84 17.94
N ALA A 84 5.08 0.16 18.74
CA ALA A 84 3.70 0.62 18.79
C ALA A 84 3.20 1.16 17.43
N ARG A 85 4.08 1.80 16.64
CA ARG A 85 3.74 2.29 15.30
C ARG A 85 3.40 1.14 14.36
N VAL A 86 4.27 0.13 14.27
CA VAL A 86 4.05 -1.00 13.33
C VAL A 86 2.82 -1.82 13.73
N THR A 87 2.58 -2.01 15.03
CA THR A 87 1.37 -2.66 15.53
C THR A 87 0.12 -1.87 15.19
N ASN A 88 0.13 -0.54 15.35
CA ASN A 88 -1.01 0.30 15.00
C ASN A 88 -1.32 0.26 13.50
N ILE A 89 -0.30 0.29 12.64
CA ILE A 89 -0.47 0.17 11.19
C ILE A 89 -1.01 -1.21 10.81
N ALA A 90 -0.46 -2.28 11.38
CA ALA A 90 -0.94 -3.64 11.16
C ALA A 90 -2.43 -3.78 11.54
N ASN A 91 -2.82 -3.25 12.71
CA ASN A 91 -4.21 -3.25 13.16
C ASN A 91 -5.12 -2.46 12.20
N ALA A 92 -4.67 -1.30 11.71
CA ALA A 92 -5.42 -0.52 10.74
C ALA A 92 -5.60 -1.27 9.40
N ARG A 93 -4.57 -1.99 8.91
CA ARG A 93 -4.67 -2.82 7.70
C ARG A 93 -5.65 -3.97 7.89
N ASN A 94 -5.57 -4.66 9.03
CA ASN A 94 -6.50 -5.73 9.35
C ASN A 94 -7.94 -5.19 9.46
N ALA A 95 -8.17 -4.09 10.17
CA ALA A 95 -9.50 -3.45 10.26
C ALA A 95 -10.03 -3.01 8.88
N CYS A 96 -9.14 -2.55 7.99
CA CYS A 96 -9.48 -2.23 6.61
C CYS A 96 -9.93 -3.47 5.82
N ILE A 97 -9.35 -4.65 6.05
CA ILE A 97 -9.80 -5.89 5.41
C ILE A 97 -11.13 -6.36 6.01
N GLU A 98 -11.25 -6.40 7.34
CA GLU A 98 -12.41 -6.99 8.04
C GLU A 98 -13.72 -6.22 7.87
N GLN A 99 -13.68 -4.95 7.46
CA GLN A 99 -14.91 -4.18 7.19
C GLN A 99 -15.52 -4.46 5.80
N ALA A 100 -14.83 -5.20 4.93
CA ALA A 100 -15.30 -5.51 3.59
C ALA A 100 -16.35 -6.64 3.58
N SER A 101 -16.85 -7.01 2.39
CA SER A 101 -17.60 -8.26 2.19
C SER A 101 -16.78 -9.48 2.62
N SER A 102 -17.42 -10.66 2.63
CA SER A 102 -16.75 -11.90 3.04
C SER A 102 -15.48 -12.13 2.23
N LEU A 103 -14.38 -12.45 2.91
CA LEU A 103 -13.08 -12.64 2.24
C LEU A 103 -13.08 -13.79 1.24
N SER A 104 -13.99 -14.76 1.40
CA SER A 104 -14.18 -15.87 0.46
C SER A 104 -14.67 -15.44 -0.92
N GLU A 105 -15.14 -14.20 -1.07
CA GLU A 105 -15.62 -13.66 -2.33
C GLU A 105 -14.49 -13.06 -3.19
N PHE A 106 -13.37 -12.69 -2.60
CA PHE A 106 -12.29 -11.98 -3.31
C PHE A 106 -11.25 -12.95 -3.86
N ASP A 107 -10.73 -12.64 -5.05
CA ASP A 107 -9.59 -13.33 -5.66
C ASP A 107 -8.27 -12.67 -5.23
N LYS A 108 -8.26 -11.32 -5.14
CA LYS A 108 -7.09 -10.53 -4.74
C LYS A 108 -7.47 -9.40 -3.80
N ILE A 109 -6.56 -9.08 -2.87
CA ILE A 109 -6.62 -7.91 -2.00
C ILE A 109 -5.48 -6.97 -2.40
N VAL A 110 -5.76 -5.70 -2.63
CA VAL A 110 -4.81 -4.71 -3.12
C VAL A 110 -4.73 -3.55 -2.14
N PHE A 111 -3.59 -3.33 -1.51
CA PHE A 111 -3.35 -2.13 -0.73
C PHE A 111 -2.79 -1.01 -1.60
N ILE A 112 -3.36 0.19 -1.49
CA ILE A 112 -2.93 1.41 -2.18
C ILE A 112 -2.73 2.50 -1.14
N GLU A 113 -1.52 3.02 -1.01
CA GLU A 113 -1.20 4.11 -0.08
C GLU A 113 -1.74 5.46 -0.56
N THR A 114 -2.11 6.30 0.40
CA THR A 114 -2.68 7.63 0.13
C THR A 114 -1.62 8.67 -0.24
N ASP A 115 -0.35 8.41 0.09
CA ASP A 115 0.79 9.28 -0.12
C ASP A 115 1.72 8.79 -1.24
N VAL A 116 1.21 8.09 -2.24
CA VAL A 116 1.97 7.75 -3.45
C VAL A 116 1.38 8.30 -4.74
N LEU A 117 2.24 8.40 -5.76
CA LEU A 117 1.90 8.80 -7.12
C LEU A 117 2.22 7.65 -8.09
N TYR A 118 1.24 7.24 -8.87
CA TYR A 118 1.34 6.14 -9.83
C TYR A 118 0.53 6.44 -11.09
N LYS A 119 0.82 5.71 -12.17
CA LYS A 119 -0.01 5.75 -13.37
C LYS A 119 -1.05 4.64 -13.28
N PRO A 120 -2.36 4.92 -13.36
CA PRO A 120 -3.41 3.89 -13.27
C PRO A 120 -3.19 2.70 -14.21
N GLN A 121 -2.78 2.96 -15.46
CA GLN A 121 -2.49 1.90 -16.43
C GLN A 121 -1.35 0.97 -15.99
N GLN A 122 -0.30 1.50 -15.34
CA GLN A 122 0.79 0.66 -14.84
C GLN A 122 0.40 -0.08 -13.55
N ALA A 123 -0.54 0.46 -12.77
CA ALA A 123 -1.08 -0.25 -11.61
C ALA A 123 -1.91 -1.47 -12.03
N MET A 124 -2.56 -1.44 -13.20
CA MET A 124 -3.20 -2.63 -13.78
C MET A 124 -2.22 -3.80 -13.93
N ASP A 125 -1.02 -3.53 -14.45
CA ASP A 125 0.03 -4.55 -14.64
C ASP A 125 0.44 -5.20 -13.31
N ILE A 126 0.43 -4.44 -12.20
CA ILE A 126 0.70 -4.97 -10.85
C ILE A 126 -0.49 -5.84 -10.39
N ILE A 127 -1.72 -5.34 -10.53
CA ILE A 127 -2.97 -6.00 -10.07
C ILE A 127 -3.23 -7.31 -10.82
N HIS A 128 -2.93 -7.34 -12.11
CA HIS A 128 -3.12 -8.52 -12.96
C HIS A 128 -2.03 -9.56 -12.85
N HIS A 129 -0.94 -9.30 -12.12
CA HIS A 129 0.13 -10.29 -11.99
C HIS A 129 -0.29 -11.46 -11.08
N GLU A 130 0.10 -12.67 -11.44
CA GLU A 130 -0.37 -13.94 -10.86
C GLU A 130 0.43 -14.42 -9.63
N SER A 131 1.25 -13.55 -9.05
CA SER A 131 2.08 -13.91 -7.89
C SER A 131 1.29 -13.78 -6.60
N ASP A 132 1.74 -14.48 -5.57
CA ASP A 132 1.09 -14.47 -4.25
C ASP A 132 1.13 -13.08 -3.62
N ILE A 133 2.26 -12.39 -3.80
CA ILE A 133 2.44 -10.99 -3.43
C ILE A 133 3.17 -10.29 -4.57
N VAL A 134 2.68 -9.13 -5.00
CA VAL A 134 3.32 -8.34 -6.05
C VAL A 134 3.18 -6.85 -5.83
N SER A 135 4.27 -6.13 -6.06
CA SER A 135 4.29 -4.66 -6.05
C SER A 135 5.16 -4.10 -7.18
N GLY A 136 5.10 -2.78 -7.37
CA GLY A 136 6.18 -2.04 -8.03
C GLY A 136 7.35 -1.77 -7.07
N TYR A 137 8.12 -0.72 -7.34
CA TYR A 137 9.11 -0.17 -6.42
C TYR A 137 8.83 1.30 -6.14
N THR A 138 9.11 1.77 -4.92
CA THR A 138 8.90 3.17 -4.58
C THR A 138 10.16 4.00 -4.71
N THR A 139 10.08 5.16 -5.36
CA THR A 139 11.14 6.18 -5.32
C THR A 139 10.73 7.46 -4.64
N ASN A 140 11.66 8.12 -3.95
CA ASN A 140 11.46 9.46 -3.44
C ASN A 140 11.49 10.50 -4.58
N ALA A 141 11.27 11.76 -4.24
CA ALA A 141 11.27 12.85 -5.22
C ALA A 141 12.61 13.06 -5.95
N MET A 142 13.71 12.50 -5.43
CA MET A 142 15.05 12.53 -6.02
C MET A 142 15.37 11.29 -6.87
N GLY A 143 14.44 10.34 -7.00
CA GLY A 143 14.63 9.10 -7.76
C GLY A 143 15.39 8.00 -7.02
N GLN A 144 15.55 8.12 -5.70
CA GLN A 144 16.19 7.11 -4.86
C GLN A 144 15.14 6.14 -4.33
N PHE A 145 15.51 4.88 -4.14
CA PHE A 145 14.63 3.86 -3.53
C PHE A 145 14.15 4.34 -2.15
N TYR A 146 12.84 4.27 -1.89
CA TYR A 146 12.23 4.85 -0.69
C TYR A 146 11.87 3.80 0.36
N ASP A 147 11.07 2.78 0.01
CA ASP A 147 10.53 1.79 0.97
C ASP A 147 11.51 0.64 1.25
N ALA A 148 12.76 1.00 1.56
CA ALA A 148 13.85 0.04 1.72
C ALA A 148 13.64 -0.90 2.91
N TRP A 149 12.90 -0.51 3.97
CA TRP A 149 12.67 -1.37 5.14
C TRP A 149 11.68 -2.51 4.86
N ALA A 150 10.67 -2.26 4.03
CA ALA A 150 9.67 -3.25 3.62
C ALA A 150 10.20 -4.24 2.58
N THR A 151 11.29 -3.88 1.89
CA THR A 151 11.78 -4.60 0.71
C THR A 151 13.07 -5.35 1.03
N ARG A 152 13.12 -6.66 0.71
CA ARG A 152 14.29 -7.52 0.96
C ARG A 152 14.49 -8.46 -0.22
N LYS A 153 15.73 -8.69 -0.64
CA LYS A 153 16.04 -9.68 -1.69
C LYS A 153 16.12 -11.09 -1.11
N THR A 154 16.60 -11.25 0.12
CA THR A 154 16.79 -12.55 0.80
C THR A 154 16.32 -12.50 2.25
N SER A 155 16.23 -13.67 2.91
CA SER A 155 15.85 -13.80 4.33
C SER A 155 16.80 -13.13 5.31
N GLU A 156 18.06 -12.97 4.91
CA GLU A 156 19.14 -12.43 5.75
C GLU A 156 19.20 -10.90 5.72
N GLU A 157 18.44 -10.27 4.83
CA GLU A 157 18.42 -8.81 4.70
C GLU A 157 17.40 -8.18 5.65
N THR A 158 17.73 -6.99 6.15
CA THR A 158 16.82 -6.16 6.95
C THR A 158 16.35 -4.91 6.20
N TRP A 159 16.99 -4.59 5.07
CA TRP A 159 16.63 -3.52 4.15
C TRP A 159 17.10 -3.80 2.73
N TRP A 160 16.48 -3.14 1.75
CA TRP A 160 16.91 -3.14 0.36
C TRP A 160 18.12 -2.24 0.15
N ASN A 161 19.16 -2.76 -0.51
CA ASN A 161 20.38 -2.03 -0.87
C ASN A 161 20.86 -2.30 -2.31
N HIS A 162 19.98 -2.81 -3.19
CA HIS A 162 20.33 -3.27 -4.53
C HIS A 162 20.06 -2.24 -5.65
N GLY A 163 19.85 -0.97 -5.30
CA GLY A 163 19.57 0.10 -6.27
C GLY A 163 18.14 0.09 -6.81
N ILE A 164 17.92 0.66 -8.00
CA ILE A 164 16.59 0.68 -8.64
C ILE A 164 16.45 -0.57 -9.51
N PRO A 165 15.40 -1.40 -9.30
CA PRO A 165 15.19 -2.58 -10.13
C PRO A 165 14.86 -2.17 -11.57
N SER A 166 15.55 -2.79 -12.53
CA SER A 166 15.32 -2.58 -13.97
C SER A 166 14.55 -3.71 -14.63
N GLU A 167 14.40 -4.84 -13.93
CA GLU A 167 13.72 -6.04 -14.38
C GLU A 167 12.82 -6.60 -13.29
N LYS A 168 11.96 -7.55 -13.67
CA LYS A 168 11.16 -8.33 -12.72
C LYS A 168 12.10 -9.05 -11.76
N THR A 169 11.86 -8.90 -10.47
CA THR A 169 12.77 -9.37 -9.43
C THR A 169 12.02 -10.22 -8.41
N ASP A 170 12.45 -11.47 -8.23
CA ASP A 170 12.03 -12.29 -7.09
C ASP A 170 12.59 -11.69 -5.80
N VAL A 171 11.76 -11.52 -4.78
CA VAL A 171 12.13 -10.86 -3.53
C VAL A 171 11.63 -11.66 -2.34
N TRP A 172 12.23 -11.42 -1.18
CA TRP A 172 11.80 -12.01 0.08
C TRP A 172 10.59 -11.29 0.68
N SER A 173 10.55 -9.97 0.55
CA SER A 173 9.42 -9.13 0.97
C SER A 173 9.30 -7.89 0.12
N THR A 174 8.08 -7.36 -0.03
CA THR A 174 7.81 -6.11 -0.74
C THR A 174 6.47 -5.48 -0.33
N PHE A 175 6.31 -4.17 -0.58
CA PHE A 175 5.03 -3.46 -0.45
C PHE A 175 4.93 -2.26 -1.40
N ASN A 176 5.87 -1.31 -1.28
CA ASN A 176 6.12 -0.24 -2.25
C ASN A 176 4.88 0.53 -2.75
N GLY A 177 4.01 0.99 -1.85
CA GLY A 177 2.88 1.88 -2.15
C GLY A 177 1.64 1.23 -2.78
N ILE A 178 1.82 0.33 -3.75
CA ILE A 178 0.77 -0.53 -4.30
C ILE A 178 1.24 -1.97 -4.17
N CYS A 179 0.56 -2.74 -3.32
CA CYS A 179 0.85 -4.15 -3.10
C CYS A 179 -0.41 -5.00 -3.26
N VAL A 180 -0.31 -6.02 -4.08
CA VAL A 180 -1.38 -6.97 -4.38
C VAL A 180 -1.04 -8.27 -3.69
N TYR A 181 -2.05 -8.89 -3.11
CA TYR A 181 -1.95 -10.14 -2.40
C TYR A 181 -3.00 -11.12 -2.92
N SER A 182 -2.64 -12.39 -3.00
CA SER A 182 -3.60 -13.49 -3.14
C SER A 182 -4.57 -13.47 -1.96
N ALA A 183 -5.87 -13.36 -2.24
CA ALA A 183 -6.88 -13.32 -1.17
C ALA A 183 -6.96 -14.65 -0.41
N LYS A 184 -6.57 -15.75 -1.04
CA LYS A 184 -6.63 -17.10 -0.46
C LYS A 184 -5.85 -17.21 0.86
N ALA A 185 -4.67 -16.60 0.95
CA ALA A 185 -3.90 -16.58 2.19
C ALA A 185 -4.66 -15.88 3.32
N PHE A 186 -5.36 -14.77 3.04
CA PHE A 186 -6.19 -14.09 4.03
C PHE A 186 -7.43 -14.91 4.42
N GLN A 187 -8.04 -15.62 3.47
CA GLN A 187 -9.14 -16.56 3.73
C GLN A 187 -8.71 -17.69 4.67
N GLU A 188 -7.45 -18.14 4.56
CA GLU A 188 -6.84 -19.17 5.41
C GLU A 188 -6.27 -18.62 6.73
N GLY A 189 -6.40 -17.32 6.98
CA GLY A 189 -6.09 -16.69 8.28
C GLY A 189 -4.85 -15.79 8.31
N ALA A 190 -4.17 -15.52 7.19
CA ALA A 190 -3.06 -14.58 7.16
C ALA A 190 -3.51 -13.19 7.63
N ARG A 191 -2.76 -12.52 8.51
CA ARG A 191 -3.05 -11.16 8.98
C ARG A 191 -1.76 -10.38 9.20
N PHE A 192 -1.85 -9.05 9.09
CA PHE A 192 -0.72 -8.16 9.38
C PHE A 192 -0.41 -8.20 10.88
N SER A 193 0.88 -8.09 11.21
CA SER A 193 1.38 -8.03 12.59
C SER A 193 2.63 -7.15 12.63
N GLY A 194 2.92 -6.56 13.79
CA GLY A 194 4.18 -5.85 14.03
C GLY A 194 5.34 -6.75 14.48
N VAL A 195 5.07 -8.03 14.73
CA VAL A 195 6.06 -9.02 15.21
C VAL A 195 6.31 -10.07 14.14
N ASN A 196 7.57 -10.23 13.75
CA ASN A 196 7.99 -11.17 12.72
C ASN A 196 7.94 -12.61 13.25
N PRO A 197 7.14 -13.52 12.65
CA PRO A 197 6.98 -14.89 13.15
C PRO A 197 8.25 -15.73 13.04
N ARG A 198 9.22 -15.33 12.21
CA ARG A 198 10.49 -16.04 12.02
C ARG A 198 11.53 -15.66 13.07
N THR A 199 11.57 -14.39 13.47
CA THR A 199 12.61 -13.87 14.37
C THR A 199 12.11 -13.55 15.77
N ASP A 200 10.78 -13.49 15.97
CA ASP A 200 10.12 -13.03 17.20
C ASP A 200 10.47 -11.58 17.60
N GLU A 201 10.86 -10.76 16.61
CA GLU A 201 11.24 -9.36 16.79
C GLU A 201 10.23 -8.41 16.14
N ILE A 202 10.22 -7.16 16.62
CA ILE A 202 9.47 -6.06 15.98
C ILE A 202 10.05 -5.81 14.58
N ASP A 203 9.18 -5.78 13.57
CA ASP A 203 9.57 -5.54 12.19
C ASP A 203 8.48 -4.74 11.44
N CYS A 204 8.78 -4.32 10.21
CA CYS A 204 7.80 -3.67 9.36
C CYS A 204 6.62 -4.60 9.11
N ASP A 205 5.39 -4.14 9.35
CA ASP A 205 4.16 -4.93 9.20
C ASP A 205 4.03 -5.56 7.81
N THR A 206 4.52 -4.86 6.78
CA THR A 206 4.50 -5.32 5.40
C THR A 206 5.61 -6.32 5.06
N THR A 207 6.71 -6.34 5.80
CA THR A 207 7.66 -7.46 5.80
C THR A 207 7.06 -8.66 6.51
N VAL A 208 6.42 -8.43 7.67
CA VAL A 208 5.83 -9.49 8.49
C VAL A 208 4.75 -10.25 7.74
N ILE A 209 3.85 -9.57 7.03
CA ILE A 209 2.83 -10.26 6.22
C ILE A 209 3.45 -11.15 5.15
N CYS A 210 4.60 -10.77 4.57
CA CYS A 210 5.33 -11.62 3.64
C CYS A 210 5.81 -12.89 4.35
N GLU A 211 6.42 -12.79 5.53
CA GLU A 211 6.84 -13.96 6.32
C GLU A 211 5.66 -14.89 6.67
N VAL A 212 4.50 -14.32 7.01
CA VAL A 212 3.25 -15.08 7.25
C VAL A 212 2.83 -15.84 6.00
N PHE A 213 2.76 -15.17 4.85
CA PHE A 213 2.44 -15.79 3.56
C PHE A 213 3.41 -16.94 3.24
N ARG A 214 4.72 -16.70 3.41
CA ARG A 214 5.75 -17.72 3.18
C ARG A 214 5.57 -18.93 4.07
N ALA A 215 5.28 -18.74 5.36
CA ALA A 215 5.03 -19.84 6.31
C ALA A 215 3.78 -20.66 5.94
N MET A 216 2.83 -20.05 5.24
CA MET A 216 1.62 -20.70 4.72
C MET A 216 1.80 -21.32 3.33
N GLY A 217 3.00 -21.25 2.73
CA GLY A 217 3.29 -21.79 1.40
C GLY A 217 3.06 -20.82 0.24
N TYR A 218 2.67 -19.57 0.51
CA TYR A 218 2.51 -18.49 -0.47
C TYR A 218 3.82 -17.72 -0.63
N ALA A 219 4.75 -18.32 -1.39
CA ALA A 219 6.15 -17.90 -1.46
C ALA A 219 6.52 -17.13 -2.73
N ASN A 220 5.63 -17.02 -3.70
CA ASN A 220 5.90 -16.34 -4.97
C ASN A 220 5.71 -14.83 -4.80
N ILE A 221 6.78 -14.13 -4.40
CA ILE A 221 6.77 -12.70 -4.09
C ILE A 221 7.63 -11.94 -5.12
N ILE A 222 7.00 -11.03 -5.86
CA ILE A 222 7.59 -10.34 -7.01
C ILE A 222 7.61 -8.83 -6.82
N MET A 223 8.73 -8.21 -7.16
CA MET A 223 8.82 -6.77 -7.40
C MET A 223 8.98 -6.50 -8.89
N LEU A 224 8.03 -5.78 -9.48
CA LEU A 224 8.04 -5.37 -10.88
C LEU A 224 8.85 -4.09 -11.07
N PRO A 225 9.47 -3.87 -12.26
CA PRO A 225 10.20 -2.63 -12.58
C PRO A 225 9.23 -1.49 -12.93
N ILE A 226 8.21 -1.29 -12.10
CA ILE A 226 7.19 -0.26 -12.21
C ILE A 226 7.39 0.74 -11.08
N ASN A 227 7.70 1.99 -11.44
CA ASN A 227 7.97 3.03 -10.46
C ASN A 227 6.68 3.62 -9.88
N ILE A 228 6.59 3.59 -8.55
CA ILE A 228 5.62 4.32 -7.75
C ILE A 228 6.38 5.43 -7.04
N ARG A 229 5.88 6.67 -7.08
CA ARG A 229 6.63 7.83 -6.58
C ARG A 229 6.07 8.30 -5.26
N HIS A 230 6.91 8.35 -4.25
CA HIS A 230 6.62 9.09 -3.03
C HIS A 230 6.80 10.60 -3.30
N PRO A 231 5.82 11.45 -2.96
CA PRO A 231 5.92 12.88 -3.13
C PRO A 231 6.95 13.47 -2.15
N PRO A 232 7.46 14.69 -2.41
CA PRO A 232 8.46 15.32 -1.56
C PRO A 232 8.01 15.44 -0.10
N THR A 233 8.80 14.91 0.83
CA THR A 233 8.57 15.02 2.28
C THR A 233 9.47 16.08 2.91
N SER A 234 10.76 16.11 2.51
CA SER A 234 11.76 17.03 3.05
C SER A 234 11.86 18.35 2.27
N LEU A 235 12.43 19.39 2.91
CA LEU A 235 12.72 20.67 2.24
C LEU A 235 13.66 20.48 1.05
N LYS A 236 14.66 19.62 1.19
CA LYS A 236 15.62 19.28 0.13
C LYS A 236 14.91 18.68 -1.09
N GLU A 237 14.01 17.71 -0.86
CA GLU A 237 13.22 17.11 -1.93
C GLU A 237 12.26 18.11 -2.59
N ARG A 238 11.64 19.00 -1.80
CA ARG A 238 10.77 20.05 -2.33
C ARG A 238 11.54 21.02 -3.22
N LEU A 239 12.71 21.49 -2.78
CA LEU A 239 13.59 22.36 -3.56
C LEU A 239 14.08 21.66 -4.83
N TYR A 240 14.48 20.39 -4.73
CA TYR A 240 14.87 19.59 -5.87
C TYR A 240 13.73 19.47 -6.90
N SER A 241 12.54 19.10 -6.44
CA SER A 241 11.36 18.97 -7.31
C SER A 241 10.98 20.29 -7.97
N TYR A 242 11.07 21.42 -7.25
CA TYR A 242 10.82 22.74 -7.79
C TYR A 242 11.83 23.10 -8.90
N LYS A 243 13.12 22.84 -8.66
CA LYS A 243 14.18 23.07 -9.65
C LYS A 243 13.96 22.22 -10.91
N GLN A 244 13.60 20.95 -10.77
CA GLN A 244 13.35 20.06 -11.91
C GLN A 244 12.16 20.53 -12.77
N ARG A 245 11.09 21.03 -12.13
CA ARG A 245 9.93 21.61 -12.84
C ARG A 245 10.29 22.86 -13.62
N LEU A 246 11.06 23.77 -13.03
CA LEU A 246 11.57 24.96 -13.72
C LEU A 246 12.40 24.60 -14.96
N LEU A 247 13.13 23.48 -14.90
CA LEU A 247 13.95 22.99 -16.00
C LEU A 247 13.20 22.09 -17.01
N ARG A 248 11.87 21.91 -16.86
CA ARG A 248 11.02 21.02 -17.69
C ARG A 248 11.51 19.57 -17.76
N ARG A 249 12.18 19.10 -16.71
CA ARG A 249 12.72 17.73 -16.65
C ARG A 249 11.77 16.74 -15.95
N VAL A 250 10.70 17.24 -15.33
CA VAL A 250 9.63 16.49 -14.65
C VAL A 250 8.34 17.27 -14.73
#